data_AF-A0A1E4NES5-F1
#
_entry.id   AF-A0A1E4NES5-F1
#
_cell.length_a   1.000
_cell.length_b   1.000
_cell.length_c   1.000
_cell.angle_alpha   90.00
_cell.angle_beta   90.00
_cell.angle_gamma   90.00
#
_symmetry.space_group_name_H-M   'P 1'
#
loop_
_entity.id
_entity.type
_entity.pdbx_description
1 polymer ?
#
loop_
_entity_poly.entity_id
_entity_poly.type
_entity_poly.pdbx_seq_one_letter_code
_entity_poly.pdbx_strand_id
1 'polypeptide(L)'
;MHPRSRRILQAVSYEGVAILFVGPVLAWMFDHPVASAFALSAIMSTIALAWNYLFNTLFERWETRQTAKGRSLRRRLAHGLGFEGGLLLLLVPLMAYWLETTLLNAFLADLGIFAFFFLYTIGFTWTFDRMLGLPQSAT
;
A
#
# COMPACT_ATOMS: atom_id res chain seq x y z
N MET A 1 -3.57 13.30 -22.61
CA MET A 1 -2.27 13.31 -21.90
C MET A 1 -1.42 12.13 -22.34
N HIS A 2 -0.10 12.27 -22.43
CA HIS A 2 0.79 11.14 -22.72
C HIS A 2 0.74 10.09 -21.58
N PRO A 3 0.81 8.76 -21.86
CA PRO A 3 0.65 7.72 -20.84
C PRO A 3 1.60 7.84 -19.65
N ARG A 4 2.86 8.23 -19.88
CA ARG A 4 3.85 8.41 -18.80
C ARG A 4 3.45 9.56 -17.86
N SER A 5 3.09 10.72 -18.42
CA SER A 5 2.70 11.90 -17.64
C SER A 5 1.44 11.65 -16.82
N ARG A 6 0.45 10.92 -17.37
CA ARG A 6 -0.75 10.52 -16.62
C ARG A 6 -0.39 9.64 -15.42
N ARG A 7 0.46 8.62 -15.62
CA ARG A 7 0.88 7.70 -14.54
C ARG A 7 1.63 8.43 -13.42
N ILE A 8 2.52 9.36 -13.79
CA ILE A 8 3.26 10.17 -12.81
C ILE A 8 2.30 11.06 -12.03
N LEU A 9 1.41 11.79 -12.71
CA LEU A 9 0.42 12.65 -12.05
C LEU A 9 -0.48 11.82 -11.11
N GLN A 10 -0.96 10.68 -11.58
CA GLN A 10 -1.78 9.78 -10.78
C GLN A 10 -1.04 9.33 -9.52
N ALA A 11 0.20 8.85 -9.65
CA ALA A 11 1.01 8.37 -8.52
C ALA A 11 1.31 9.50 -7.53
N VAL A 12 1.74 10.66 -7.99
CA VAL A 12 2.08 11.80 -7.13
C VAL A 12 0.85 12.34 -6.40
N SER A 13 -0.28 12.51 -7.11
CA SER A 13 -1.52 12.98 -6.49
C SER A 13 -2.09 11.96 -5.50
N TYR A 14 -2.02 10.68 -5.82
CA TYR A 14 -2.48 9.60 -4.94
C TYR A 14 -1.67 9.56 -3.65
N GLU A 15 -0.34 9.59 -3.76
CA GLU A 15 0.59 9.54 -2.62
C GLU A 15 0.48 10.81 -1.76
N GLY A 16 0.37 11.98 -2.40
CA GLY A 16 0.23 13.26 -1.69
C GLY A 16 -1.00 13.31 -0.79
N VAL A 17 -2.16 12.87 -1.30
CA VAL A 17 -3.39 12.82 -0.49
C VAL A 17 -3.30 11.76 0.60
N ALA A 18 -2.70 10.60 0.30
CA ALA A 18 -2.51 9.54 1.27
C ALA A 18 -1.67 9.99 2.47
N ILE A 19 -0.51 10.60 2.23
CA ILE A 19 0.40 11.10 3.28
C ILE A 19 -0.31 12.17 4.12
N LEU A 20 -1.00 13.12 3.48
CA LEU A 20 -1.76 14.18 4.17
C LEU A 20 -2.88 13.66 5.08
N PHE A 21 -3.37 12.45 4.84
CA PHE A 21 -4.42 11.83 5.65
C PHE A 21 -3.86 10.89 6.73
N VAL A 22 -2.95 9.99 6.36
CA VAL A 22 -2.44 8.94 7.25
C VAL A 22 -1.63 9.53 8.40
N GLY A 23 -0.77 10.51 8.15
CA GLY A 23 0.05 11.16 9.18
C GLY A 23 -0.79 11.75 10.32
N PRO A 24 -1.74 12.66 10.04
CA PRO A 24 -2.62 13.23 11.07
C PRO A 24 -3.51 12.20 11.78
N VAL A 25 -4.02 11.18 11.08
CA VAL A 25 -4.83 10.13 11.68
C VAL A 25 -4.02 9.32 12.69
N LEU A 26 -2.79 8.93 12.34
CA LEU A 26 -1.89 8.23 13.27
C LEU A 26 -1.51 9.12 14.46
N ALA A 27 -1.20 10.39 14.22
CA ALA A 27 -0.89 11.34 15.28
C ALA A 27 -2.04 11.48 16.28
N TRP A 28 -3.27 11.63 15.79
CA TRP A 28 -4.47 11.75 16.62
C TRP A 28 -4.79 10.45 17.36
N MET A 29 -4.67 9.29 16.70
CA MET A 29 -5.04 7.99 17.27
C MET A 29 -4.08 7.53 18.37
N PHE A 30 -2.80 7.90 18.27
CA PHE A 30 -1.74 7.46 19.17
C PHE A 30 -1.17 8.58 20.05
N ASP A 31 -1.79 9.77 20.04
CA ASP A 31 -1.33 10.97 20.75
C ASP A 31 0.16 11.29 20.49
N HIS A 32 0.58 11.10 19.25
CA HIS A 32 1.98 11.27 18.81
C HIS A 32 2.16 12.60 18.07
N PRO A 33 3.37 13.22 18.12
CA PRO A 33 3.64 14.43 17.37
C PRO A 33 3.38 14.23 15.86
N VAL A 34 2.63 15.15 15.26
CA VAL A 34 2.23 15.08 13.83
C VAL A 34 3.44 14.89 12.91
N ALA A 35 4.55 15.59 13.16
CA ALA A 35 5.78 15.44 12.38
C ALA A 35 6.38 14.02 12.48
N SER A 36 6.33 13.38 13.65
CA SER A 36 6.77 12.00 13.85
C SER A 36 5.88 11.02 13.08
N ALA A 37 4.56 11.21 13.13
CA ALA A 37 3.60 10.38 12.41
C ALA A 37 3.72 10.52 10.88
N PHE A 38 4.02 11.72 10.37
CA PHE A 38 4.35 11.92 8.95
C PHE A 38 5.62 11.17 8.55
N ALA A 39 6.68 11.23 9.38
CA ALA A 39 7.92 10.48 9.14
C ALA A 39 7.66 8.97 9.11
N LEU A 40 6.88 8.46 10.07
CA LEU A 40 6.47 7.05 10.10
C LEU A 40 5.69 6.66 8.84
N SER A 41 4.70 7.46 8.43
CA SER A 41 3.91 7.21 7.21
C SER A 41 4.80 7.17 5.96
N ALA A 42 5.79 8.05 5.84
CA ALA A 42 6.71 8.07 4.71
C ALA A 42 7.64 6.83 4.69
N ILE A 43 8.14 6.41 5.87
CA ILE A 43 8.94 5.19 6.02
C ILE A 43 8.09 3.95 5.66
N MET A 44 6.87 3.86 6.18
CA MET A 44 5.96 2.76 5.88
C MET A 44 5.65 2.66 4.38
N SER A 45 5.35 3.79 3.71
CA SER A 45 5.13 3.82 2.26
C SER A 45 6.36 3.34 1.48
N THR A 46 7.56 3.77 1.90
CA THR A 46 8.82 3.34 1.29
C THR A 46 9.03 1.83 1.45
N ILE A 47 8.78 1.28 2.64
CA ILE A 47 8.87 -0.15 2.92
C ILE A 47 7.84 -0.91 2.08
N ALA A 48 6.60 -0.44 2.00
CA ALA A 48 5.55 -1.08 1.21
C ALA A 48 5.91 -1.12 -0.28
N LEU A 49 6.42 -0.03 -0.84
CA LEU A 49 6.91 0.03 -2.23
C LEU A 49 8.07 -0.94 -2.48
N ALA A 50 9.06 -0.95 -1.59
CA ALA A 50 10.22 -1.84 -1.69
C ALA A 50 9.81 -3.31 -1.55
N TRP A 51 8.95 -3.63 -0.58
CA TRP A 51 8.41 -4.97 -0.37
C TRP A 51 7.59 -5.44 -1.57
N ASN A 52 6.77 -4.56 -2.15
CA ASN A 52 6.00 -4.90 -3.34
C ASN A 52 6.87 -5.31 -4.51
N TYR A 53 7.92 -4.53 -4.79
CA TYR A 53 8.88 -4.87 -5.84
C TYR A 53 9.62 -6.19 -5.54
N LEU A 54 10.12 -6.34 -4.31
CA LEU A 54 10.86 -7.53 -3.89
C LEU A 54 9.99 -8.79 -3.93
N PHE A 55 8.82 -8.76 -3.31
CA PHE A 55 7.90 -9.89 -3.23
C PHE A 55 7.45 -10.33 -4.61
N ASN A 56 7.04 -9.41 -5.48
CA ASN A 56 6.64 -9.76 -6.85
C ASN A 56 7.80 -10.39 -7.62
N THR A 57 9.01 -9.83 -7.51
CA THR A 57 10.21 -10.41 -8.14
C THR A 57 10.48 -11.83 -7.65
N LEU A 58 10.41 -12.07 -6.33
CA LEU A 58 10.63 -13.39 -5.74
C LEU A 58 9.53 -14.38 -6.15
N PHE A 59 8.27 -13.94 -6.14
CA PHE A 59 7.14 -14.79 -6.49
C PHE A 59 7.15 -15.16 -7.97
N GLU A 60 7.47 -14.23 -8.86
CA GLU A 60 7.63 -14.52 -10.30
C GLU A 60 8.79 -15.50 -10.54
N ARG A 61 9.93 -15.31 -9.86
CA ARG A 61 11.04 -16.28 -9.89
C ARG A 61 10.64 -17.66 -9.37
N TRP A 62 9.76 -17.73 -8.38
CA TRP A 62 9.20 -18.99 -7.92
C TRP A 62 8.21 -19.60 -8.94
N GLU A 63 7.32 -18.80 -9.55
CA GLU A 63 6.35 -19.22 -10.57
C GLU A 63 7.04 -19.80 -11.82
N THR A 64 8.13 -19.16 -12.26
CA THR A 64 8.92 -19.63 -13.43
C THR A 64 9.53 -21.02 -13.22
N ARG A 65 9.86 -21.37 -11.97
CA ARG A 65 10.38 -22.71 -11.60
C ARG A 65 9.29 -23.78 -11.51
N GLN A 66 8.01 -23.43 -11.58
CA GLN A 66 6.92 -24.41 -11.50
C GLN A 66 6.62 -25.05 -12.87
N THR A 67 6.36 -26.35 -12.84
CA THR A 67 5.99 -27.17 -14.01
C THR A 67 4.57 -26.86 -14.50
N ALA A 68 3.61 -26.73 -13.57
CA ALA A 68 2.24 -26.33 -13.90
C ALA A 68 2.21 -24.85 -14.31
N LYS A 69 1.67 -24.54 -15.49
CA LYS A 69 1.49 -23.16 -16.00
C LYS A 69 0.08 -22.64 -15.67
N GLY A 70 -0.07 -21.32 -15.61
CA GLY A 70 -1.33 -20.62 -15.27
C GLY A 70 -1.47 -20.23 -13.79
N ARG A 71 -2.29 -19.21 -13.52
CA ARG A 71 -2.58 -18.73 -12.15
C ARG A 71 -3.87 -19.37 -11.61
N SER A 72 -3.71 -20.56 -11.02
CA SER A 72 -4.80 -21.23 -10.29
C SER A 72 -5.24 -20.39 -9.08
N LEU A 73 -6.47 -20.63 -8.60
CA LEU A 73 -7.00 -19.96 -7.40
C LEU A 73 -6.04 -20.09 -6.21
N ARG A 74 -5.44 -21.28 -6.02
CA ARG A 74 -4.46 -21.54 -4.96
C ARG A 74 -3.23 -20.64 -5.06
N ARG A 75 -2.71 -20.39 -6.27
CA ARG A 75 -1.56 -19.49 -6.47
C ARG A 75 -1.90 -18.04 -6.19
N ARG A 76 -3.12 -17.61 -6.55
CA ARG A 76 -3.59 -16.25 -6.24
C ARG A 76 -3.75 -16.04 -4.74
N LEU A 77 -4.30 -17.02 -4.03
CA LEU A 77 -4.38 -17.00 -2.56
C LEU A 77 -3.00 -17.01 -1.91
N ALA A 78 -2.08 -17.87 -2.37
CA ALA A 78 -0.72 -17.91 -1.85
C ALA A 78 0.04 -16.59 -2.09
N HIS A 79 -0.12 -15.98 -3.27
CA HIS A 79 0.45 -14.66 -3.58
C HIS A 79 -0.11 -13.59 -2.65
N GLY A 80 -1.44 -13.46 -2.57
CA GLY A 80 -2.09 -12.45 -1.74
C GLY A 80 -1.78 -12.59 -0.25
N LEU A 81 -1.92 -13.81 0.30
CA LEU A 81 -1.62 -14.07 1.71
C LEU A 81 -0.13 -13.90 2.03
N GLY A 82 0.76 -14.30 1.12
CA GLY A 82 2.19 -14.12 1.29
C GLY A 82 2.61 -12.66 1.20
N PHE A 83 2.00 -11.90 0.30
CA PHE A 83 2.25 -10.47 0.13
C PHE A 83 1.83 -9.70 1.38
N GLU A 84 0.56 -9.86 1.75
CA GLU A 84 -0.06 -9.13 2.86
C GLU A 84 0.53 -9.58 4.20
N GLY A 85 0.63 -10.90 4.41
CA GLY A 85 1.23 -11.45 5.62
C GLY A 85 2.69 -11.05 5.78
N GLY A 86 3.47 -11.04 4.70
CA GLY A 86 4.86 -10.57 4.73
C GLY A 86 4.96 -9.08 5.06
N LEU A 87 4.07 -8.26 4.51
CA LEU A 87 4.03 -6.83 4.78
C LEU A 87 3.65 -6.54 6.24
N LEU A 88 2.64 -7.24 6.78
CA LEU A 88 2.25 -7.16 8.18
C LEU A 88 3.40 -7.49 9.13
N LEU A 89 4.19 -8.52 8.82
CA LEU A 89 5.35 -8.91 9.62
C LEU A 89 6.45 -7.83 9.64
N LEU A 90 6.49 -6.95 8.65
CA LEU A 90 7.44 -5.83 8.58
C LEU A 90 6.86 -4.56 9.23
N LEU A 91 5.62 -4.20 8.91
CA LEU A 91 5.04 -2.92 9.30
C LEU A 91 4.52 -2.92 10.74
N VAL A 92 3.90 -4.00 11.21
CA VAL A 92 3.30 -4.03 12.56
C VAL A 92 4.35 -3.87 13.66
N PRO A 93 5.51 -4.57 13.65
CA PRO A 93 6.54 -4.35 14.66
C PRO A 93 7.14 -2.94 14.59
N LEU A 94 7.30 -2.40 13.38
CA LEU A 94 7.78 -1.02 13.19
C LEU A 94 6.81 -0.01 13.81
N MET A 95 5.52 -0.13 13.51
CA MET A 95 4.49 0.74 14.07
C MET A 95 4.40 0.61 15.59
N ALA A 96 4.40 -0.61 16.11
CA ALA A 96 4.35 -0.86 17.55
C ALA A 96 5.53 -0.21 18.28
N TYR A 97 6.73 -0.36 17.71
CA TYR A 97 7.94 0.25 18.24
C TYR A 97 7.90 1.78 18.16
N TRP A 98 7.56 2.34 17.00
CA TRP A 98 7.60 3.79 16.75
C TRP A 98 6.52 4.55 17.52
N LEU A 99 5.31 3.99 17.58
CA LEU A 99 4.15 4.61 18.24
C LEU A 99 4.07 4.25 19.73
N GLU A 100 5.05 3.52 20.26
CA GLU A 100 5.11 3.06 21.65
C GLU A 100 3.82 2.34 22.09
N THR A 101 3.30 1.49 21.22
CA THR A 101 2.01 0.81 21.41
C THR A 101 2.15 -0.71 21.37
N THR A 102 1.07 -1.42 21.71
CA THR A 102 1.07 -2.88 21.66
C THR A 102 1.03 -3.39 20.22
N LEU A 103 1.58 -4.59 19.97
CA LEU A 103 1.48 -5.24 18.65
C LEU A 103 0.04 -5.38 18.17
N LEU A 104 -0.91 -5.61 19.08
CA LEU A 104 -2.33 -5.71 18.74
C LEU A 104 -2.88 -4.36 18.26
N ASN A 105 -2.59 -3.26 18.97
CA ASN A 105 -3.04 -1.93 18.56
C ASN A 105 -2.42 -1.51 17.22
N ALA A 106 -1.13 -1.78 17.03
CA ALA A 106 -0.44 -1.55 15.76
C ALA A 106 -1.06 -2.37 14.62
N PHE A 107 -1.36 -3.65 14.86
CA PHE A 107 -2.03 -4.51 13.90
C PHE A 107 -3.43 -4.00 13.53
N LEU A 108 -4.23 -3.58 14.52
CA LEU A 108 -5.56 -3.02 14.28
C LEU A 108 -5.49 -1.69 13.52
N ALA A 109 -4.51 -0.84 13.83
CA ALA A 109 -4.29 0.40 13.09
C ALA A 109 -3.85 0.14 11.65
N ASP A 110 -2.95 -0.82 11.42
CA ASP A 110 -2.53 -1.23 10.08
C ASP A 110 -3.72 -1.78 9.26
N LEU A 111 -4.56 -2.62 9.87
CA LEU A 111 -5.79 -3.11 9.23
C LEU A 111 -6.78 -1.96 8.89
N GLY A 112 -6.88 -0.96 9.78
CA GLY A 112 -7.68 0.24 9.55
C GLY A 112 -7.15 1.08 8.39
N ILE A 113 -5.83 1.28 8.32
CA ILE A 113 -5.14 1.96 7.22
C ILE A 113 -5.35 1.19 5.92
N PHE A 114 -5.20 -0.13 5.93
CA PHE A 114 -5.46 -0.99 4.78
C PHE A 114 -6.90 -0.84 4.26
N ALA A 115 -7.89 -0.92 5.16
CA ALA A 115 -9.30 -0.74 4.81
C ALA A 115 -9.59 0.66 4.24
N PHE A 116 -8.97 1.69 4.81
CA PHE A 116 -9.03 3.05 4.28
C PHE A 116 -8.45 3.10 2.86
N PHE A 117 -7.24 2.59 2.64
CA PHE A 117 -6.59 2.58 1.32
C PHE A 117 -7.38 1.82 0.27
N PHE A 118 -8.06 0.74 0.66
CA PHE A 118 -8.93 -0.02 -0.23
C PHE A 118 -10.08 0.87 -0.78
N LEU A 119 -10.82 1.53 0.11
CA LEU A 119 -11.91 2.43 -0.27
C LEU A 119 -11.40 3.68 -0.99
N TYR A 120 -10.30 4.24 -0.49
CA TYR A 120 -9.64 5.41 -1.05
C TYR A 120 -9.18 5.15 -2.49
N THR A 121 -8.58 4.00 -2.79
CA THR A 121 -8.14 3.64 -4.14
C THR A 121 -9.31 3.66 -5.13
N ILE A 122 -10.45 3.08 -4.75
CA ILE A 122 -11.64 3.04 -5.60
C ILE A 122 -12.15 4.47 -5.85
N GLY A 123 -12.32 5.27 -4.78
CA GLY A 123 -12.82 6.63 -4.89
C GLY A 123 -11.88 7.56 -5.68
N PHE A 124 -10.58 7.47 -5.41
CA PHE A 124 -9.56 8.26 -6.09
C PHE A 124 -9.48 7.92 -7.57
N THR A 125 -9.38 6.63 -7.94
CA THR A 125 -9.27 6.22 -9.34
C THR A 125 -10.51 6.61 -10.14
N TRP A 126 -11.70 6.41 -9.56
CA TRP A 126 -12.96 6.86 -10.17
C TRP A 126 -12.99 8.38 -10.40
N THR A 127 -12.61 9.17 -9.39
CA THR A 127 -12.58 10.64 -9.49
C THR A 127 -11.53 11.11 -10.50
N PHE A 128 -10.34 10.51 -10.48
CA PHE A 128 -9.24 10.82 -11.38
C PHE A 128 -9.61 10.55 -12.84
N ASP A 129 -10.23 9.40 -13.11
CA ASP A 129 -10.71 9.04 -14.44
C ASP A 129 -11.87 9.95 -14.90
N ARG A 130 -12.75 10.35 -13.99
CA ARG A 130 -13.83 11.31 -14.26
C ARG A 130 -13.29 12.69 -14.67
N MET A 131 -12.21 13.15 -14.02
CA MET A 131 -11.61 14.47 -14.24
C MET A 131 -10.70 14.52 -15.47
N LEU A 132 -9.91 13.46 -15.71
CA LEU A 132 -8.85 13.45 -16.74
C LEU A 132 -9.15 12.51 -17.92
N GLY A 133 -10.33 11.91 -17.95
CA GLY A 133 -10.72 10.89 -18.94
C GLY A 133 -10.06 9.54 -18.70
N LEU A 134 -10.43 8.53 -19.49
CA LEU A 134 -9.86 7.19 -19.41
C LEU A 134 -8.42 7.13 -19.98
N PRO A 135 -7.59 6.17 -19.56
CA PRO A 135 -6.29 5.94 -20.19
C PRO A 135 -6.46 5.43 -21.63
N GLN A 136 -5.49 5.73 -22.50
CA GLN A 136 -5.47 5.29 -23.92
C GLN A 136 -5.57 3.78 -24.12
N SER A 137 -5.24 2.98 -23.12
CA SER A 137 -5.41 1.51 -23.19
C SER A 137 -6.86 1.06 -23.02
N ALA A 138 -7.74 1.95 -22.55
CA ALA A 138 -9.15 1.70 -22.27
C ALA A 138 -10.08 2.63 -23.07
N THR A 139 -9.51 3.44 -23.98
CA THR A 139 -10.23 4.27 -24.96
C THR A 139 -9.89 3.76 -26.35
#